data_AF-A0A7Y1XH65-F1
#
_entry.id   AF-A0A7Y1XH65-F1
#
_cell.length_a   1.000
_cell.length_b   1.000
_cell.length_c   1.000
_cell.angle_alpha   90.00
_cell.angle_beta   90.00
_cell.angle_gamma   90.00
#
_symmetry.space_group_name_H-M   'P 1'
#
loop_
_entity.id
_entity.type
_entity.pdbx_description
1 polymer ?
#
loop_
_entity_poly.entity_id
_entity_poly.type
_entity_poly.pdbx_seq_one_letter_code
_entity_poly.pdbx_strand_id
1 'polypeptide(L)'
;MHESELQELRKELKKLQKSLAKKQGTQSAAKKEFKRTEIKIGEVAAQGHQITRQQQQLDQQLLQLHREQAELDKQRQSQRNVIARHLNSAYRAGDRNALTILFSESSPAEIDRQLRALEYINQAHNELLARYSAILKRKREVEKSITAKQQQLHENQQQLAEQFQQLNALQQQRTAVLQRLAQEIGGAQQRMSKLQDEQQAKQALLDGMARLQKQRQARKQQTAKKRELAWQHENQSIDAQRDDRTQSPAASAPLTGGFATAKGQLPWPVRGKREHSFGKTLSDSAIKAQGVTIAAPSGALVQSIYSGQVIFADWFGGQGLLAIVDHGDGYWSLYGHNQSLLKSVGARVSAGEAIATVGNSGGRDEPALYFEIRAQGKPSDPAKWCSRS
;
A
#
# COMPACT_ATOMS: atom_id res chain seq x y z
N MET A 1 6.79 12.76 -19.67
CA MET A 1 6.55 14.13 -19.14
C MET A 1 6.17 14.17 -17.66
N HIS A 2 5.49 13.17 -17.07
CA HIS A 2 5.03 13.27 -15.67
C HIS A 2 6.10 13.06 -14.58
N GLU A 3 7.18 12.32 -14.86
CA GLU A 3 8.22 12.06 -13.85
C GLU A 3 9.14 13.26 -13.62
N SER A 4 9.45 14.03 -14.67
CA SER A 4 10.21 15.27 -14.58
C SER A 4 9.45 16.35 -13.77
N GLU A 5 8.13 16.44 -13.96
CA GLU A 5 7.26 17.35 -13.20
C GLU A 5 7.22 17.01 -11.70
N LEU A 6 7.21 15.71 -11.35
CA LEU A 6 7.26 15.26 -9.96
C LEU A 6 8.61 15.53 -9.31
N GLN A 7 9.70 15.37 -10.05
CA GLN A 7 11.04 15.73 -9.56
C GLN A 7 11.18 17.23 -9.34
N GLU A 8 10.60 18.06 -10.21
CA GLU A 8 10.58 19.51 -10.06
C GLU A 8 9.78 19.93 -8.82
N LEU A 9 8.59 19.36 -8.63
CA LEU A 9 7.76 19.58 -7.44
C LEU A 9 8.48 19.18 -6.15
N ARG A 10 9.15 18.01 -6.13
CA ARG A 10 9.97 17.58 -5.00
C ARG A 10 11.11 18.57 -4.73
N LYS A 11 11.77 19.08 -5.77
CA LYS A 11 12.84 20.08 -5.64
C LYS A 11 12.31 21.40 -5.08
N GLU A 12 11.16 21.87 -5.54
CA GLU A 12 10.54 23.11 -5.07
C GLU A 12 10.03 23.00 -3.63
N LEU A 13 9.37 21.90 -3.27
CA LEU A 13 8.97 21.63 -1.89
C LEU A 13 10.18 21.53 -0.96
N LYS A 14 11.27 20.88 -1.40
CA LYS A 14 12.51 20.80 -0.63
C LYS A 14 13.19 22.16 -0.48
N LYS A 15 13.17 23.01 -1.53
CA LYS A 15 13.65 24.40 -1.46
C LYS A 15 12.81 25.23 -0.48
N LEU A 16 11.49 25.11 -0.55
CA LEU A 16 10.57 25.80 0.33
C LEU A 16 10.80 25.38 1.79
N GLN A 17 10.89 24.08 2.06
CA GLN A 17 11.21 23.53 3.38
C GLN A 17 12.56 24.03 3.91
N LYS A 18 13.61 24.05 3.08
CA LYS A 18 14.92 24.63 3.46
C LYS A 18 14.82 26.11 3.79
N SER A 19 14.05 26.88 3.03
CA SER A 19 13.85 28.31 3.27
C SER A 19 13.08 28.57 4.57
N LEU A 20 12.06 27.76 4.86
CA LEU A 20 11.29 27.83 6.11
C LEU A 20 12.17 27.46 7.31
N ALA A 21 12.96 26.39 7.20
CA ALA A 21 13.90 25.98 8.24
C ALA A 21 14.98 27.04 8.52
N LYS A 22 15.42 27.80 7.49
CA LYS A 22 16.37 28.91 7.65
C LYS A 22 15.72 30.13 8.32
N LYS A 23 14.44 30.40 8.03
CA LYS A 23 13.67 31.50 8.64
C LYS A 23 13.28 31.23 10.10
N GLN A 24 13.05 29.97 10.48
CA GLN A 24 12.71 29.58 11.86
C GLN A 24 13.87 29.62 12.87
N GLY A 25 14.97 30.33 12.55
CA GLY A 25 16.18 30.39 13.37
C GLY A 25 16.95 29.07 13.35
N THR A 26 18.26 29.12 13.55
CA THR A 26 19.11 27.92 13.67
C THR A 26 18.55 26.99 14.76
N GLN A 27 17.90 25.91 14.36
CA GLN A 27 17.38 24.89 15.28
C GLN A 27 18.50 24.48 16.26
N SER A 28 18.19 24.42 17.57
CA SER A 28 19.13 23.93 18.58
C SER A 28 19.60 22.52 18.21
N ALA A 29 20.80 22.14 18.66
CA ALA A 29 21.33 20.80 18.41
C ALA A 29 20.33 19.72 18.85
N ALA A 30 19.66 19.93 20.00
CA ALA A 30 18.61 19.06 20.52
C ALA A 30 17.39 18.96 19.59
N LYS A 31 16.91 20.06 18.98
CA LYS A 31 15.77 20.01 18.02
C LYS A 31 16.13 19.26 16.73
N LYS A 32 17.36 19.40 16.26
CA LYS A 32 17.86 18.63 15.09
C LYS A 32 17.99 17.14 15.41
N GLU A 33 18.48 16.81 16.60
CA GLU A 33 18.57 15.45 17.11
C GLU A 33 17.17 14.83 17.22
N PHE A 34 16.22 15.53 17.85
CA PHE A 34 14.82 15.11 17.98
C PHE A 34 14.20 14.77 16.62
N LYS A 35 14.30 15.69 15.66
CA LYS A 35 13.82 15.46 14.28
C LYS A 35 14.43 14.20 13.67
N ARG A 36 15.75 14.02 13.79
CA ARG A 36 16.44 12.84 13.22
C ARG A 36 15.95 11.54 13.87
N THR A 37 15.77 11.53 15.18
CA THR A 37 15.28 10.37 15.92
C THR A 37 13.85 10.02 15.52
N GLU A 38 12.95 11.00 15.40
CA GLU A 38 11.56 10.74 14.96
C GLU A 38 11.47 10.22 13.53
N ILE A 39 12.30 10.73 12.62
CA ILE A 39 12.38 10.21 11.25
C ILE A 39 12.84 8.75 11.26
N LYS A 40 13.90 8.43 12.01
CA LYS A 40 14.39 7.03 12.13
C LYS A 40 13.33 6.09 12.70
N ILE A 41 12.60 6.52 13.74
CA ILE A 41 11.49 5.74 14.31
C ILE A 41 10.46 5.45 13.22
N GLY A 42 10.10 6.46 12.42
CA GLY A 42 9.13 6.28 11.35
C GLY A 42 9.61 5.39 10.22
N GLU A 43 10.89 5.43 9.86
CA GLU A 43 11.51 4.53 8.88
C GLU A 43 11.47 3.08 9.37
N VAL A 44 11.92 2.80 10.61
CA VAL A 44 11.91 1.46 11.20
C VAL A 44 10.47 0.92 11.31
N ALA A 45 9.53 1.74 11.78
CA ALA A 45 8.12 1.34 11.87
C ALA A 45 7.52 1.07 10.46
N ALA A 46 7.85 1.87 9.45
CA ALA A 46 7.40 1.62 8.07
C ALA A 46 7.92 0.30 7.52
N GLN A 47 9.19 -0.02 7.78
CA GLN A 47 9.79 -1.31 7.41
C GLN A 47 9.09 -2.48 8.11
N GLY A 48 8.79 -2.36 9.41
CA GLY A 48 8.03 -3.37 10.14
C GLY A 48 6.65 -3.65 9.56
N HIS A 49 5.93 -2.61 9.13
CA HIS A 49 4.66 -2.78 8.41
C HIS A 49 4.81 -3.42 7.04
N GLN A 50 5.93 -3.21 6.34
CA GLN A 50 6.20 -3.89 5.08
C GLN A 50 6.45 -5.38 5.30
N ILE A 51 7.28 -5.75 6.28
CA ILE A 51 7.56 -7.15 6.62
C ILE A 51 6.29 -7.87 7.07
N THR A 52 5.48 -7.22 7.92
CA THR A 52 4.19 -7.78 8.36
C THR A 52 3.26 -8.08 7.18
N ARG A 53 3.19 -7.18 6.19
CA ARG A 53 2.41 -7.42 4.95
C ARG A 53 2.97 -8.59 4.14
N GLN A 54 4.30 -8.71 4.05
CA GLN A 54 4.94 -9.83 3.37
C GLN A 54 4.65 -11.16 4.08
N GLN A 55 4.66 -11.21 5.41
CA GLN A 55 4.28 -12.40 6.18
C GLN A 55 2.84 -12.82 5.88
N GLN A 56 1.89 -11.88 5.91
CA GLN A 56 0.49 -12.18 5.57
C GLN A 56 0.32 -12.76 4.15
N GLN A 57 1.08 -12.24 3.18
CA GLN A 57 1.08 -12.78 1.82
C GLN A 57 1.70 -14.18 1.75
N LEU A 58 2.81 -14.41 2.45
CA LEU A 58 3.45 -15.73 2.53
C LEU A 58 2.54 -16.76 3.20
N ASP A 59 1.84 -16.39 4.27
CA ASP A 59 0.89 -17.26 4.98
C ASP A 59 -0.27 -17.67 4.06
N GLN A 60 -0.83 -16.73 3.28
CA GLN A 60 -1.86 -17.04 2.29
C GLN A 60 -1.35 -18.00 1.19
N GLN A 61 -0.12 -17.82 0.74
CA GLN A 61 0.51 -18.70 -0.25
C GLN A 61 0.80 -20.10 0.32
N LEU A 62 1.28 -20.19 1.57
CA LEU A 62 1.49 -21.44 2.26
C LEU A 62 0.18 -22.20 2.45
N LEU A 63 -0.91 -21.50 2.80
CA LEU A 63 -2.25 -22.10 2.89
C LEU A 63 -2.67 -22.73 1.55
N GLN A 64 -2.44 -22.02 0.44
CA GLN A 64 -2.75 -22.54 -0.91
C GLN A 64 -1.91 -23.78 -1.25
N LEU A 65 -0.59 -23.74 -0.98
CA LEU A 65 0.31 -24.87 -1.25
C LEU A 65 -0.02 -26.09 -0.39
N HIS A 66 -0.37 -25.91 0.89
CA HIS A 66 -0.80 -27.02 1.74
C HIS A 66 -2.11 -27.66 1.24
N ARG A 67 -3.05 -26.85 0.74
CA ARG A 67 -4.27 -27.37 0.09
C ARG A 67 -3.93 -28.17 -1.17
N GLU A 68 -3.03 -27.65 -2.00
CA GLU A 68 -2.57 -28.36 -3.20
C GLU A 68 -1.86 -29.68 -2.85
N GLN A 69 -0.98 -29.68 -1.84
CA GLN A 69 -0.30 -30.88 -1.36
C GLN A 69 -1.30 -31.95 -0.90
N ALA A 70 -2.30 -31.56 -0.11
CA ALA A 70 -3.34 -32.48 0.37
C ALA A 70 -4.16 -33.08 -0.79
N GLU A 71 -4.45 -32.29 -1.82
CA GLU A 71 -5.17 -32.77 -3.00
C GLU A 71 -4.31 -33.73 -3.84
N LEU A 72 -3.04 -33.40 -4.07
CA LEU A 72 -2.08 -34.28 -4.72
C LEU A 72 -1.92 -35.60 -3.98
N ASP A 73 -1.98 -35.59 -2.64
CA ASP A 73 -1.93 -36.81 -1.84
C ASP A 73 -3.17 -37.70 -2.02
N LYS A 74 -4.36 -37.11 -2.10
CA LYS A 74 -5.59 -37.86 -2.44
C LYS A 74 -5.49 -38.46 -3.84
N GLN A 75 -5.04 -37.67 -4.82
CA GLN A 75 -4.87 -38.14 -6.19
C GLN A 75 -3.83 -39.27 -6.29
N ARG A 76 -2.69 -39.11 -5.60
CA ARG A 76 -1.65 -40.14 -5.50
C ARG A 76 -2.21 -41.43 -4.92
N GLN A 77 -2.96 -41.35 -3.84
CA GLN A 77 -3.54 -42.54 -3.20
C GLN A 77 -4.60 -43.21 -4.11
N SER A 78 -5.45 -42.42 -4.76
CA SER A 78 -6.44 -42.93 -5.71
C SER A 78 -5.77 -43.65 -6.89
N GLN A 79 -4.75 -43.03 -7.51
CA GLN A 79 -4.01 -43.63 -8.61
C GLN A 79 -3.25 -44.89 -8.18
N ARG A 80 -2.64 -44.88 -6.98
CA ARG A 80 -2.00 -46.07 -6.41
C ARG A 80 -3.00 -47.23 -6.27
N ASN A 81 -4.22 -46.96 -5.82
CA ASN A 81 -5.26 -47.98 -5.68
C ASN A 81 -5.75 -48.52 -7.04
N VAL A 82 -5.80 -47.67 -8.08
CA VAL A 82 -6.09 -48.12 -9.46
C VAL A 82 -4.97 -49.03 -9.95
N ILE A 83 -3.72 -48.57 -9.89
CA ILE A 83 -2.54 -49.35 -10.34
C ILE A 83 -2.47 -50.70 -9.59
N ALA A 84 -2.67 -50.71 -8.28
CA ALA A 84 -2.65 -51.94 -7.48
C ALA A 84 -3.72 -52.96 -7.92
N ARG A 85 -4.94 -52.50 -8.26
CA ARG A 85 -6.00 -53.37 -8.78
C ARG A 85 -5.62 -53.96 -10.14
N HIS A 86 -5.11 -53.14 -11.05
CA HIS A 86 -4.67 -53.58 -12.38
C HIS A 86 -3.52 -54.59 -12.31
N LEU A 87 -2.52 -54.36 -11.46
CA LEU A 87 -1.41 -55.29 -11.26
C LEU A 87 -1.90 -56.63 -10.68
N ASN A 88 -2.80 -56.61 -9.71
CA ASN A 88 -3.36 -57.84 -9.13
C ASN A 88 -4.19 -58.62 -10.16
N SER A 89 -5.00 -57.94 -10.99
CA SER A 89 -5.73 -58.61 -12.07
C SER A 89 -4.80 -59.20 -13.13
N ALA A 90 -3.74 -58.48 -13.52
CA ALA A 90 -2.77 -58.97 -14.49
C ALA A 90 -2.01 -60.19 -13.95
N TYR A 91 -1.59 -60.15 -12.68
CA TYR A 91 -0.94 -61.27 -12.02
C TYR A 91 -1.83 -62.52 -11.95
N ARG A 92 -3.10 -62.37 -11.55
CA ARG A 92 -4.07 -63.48 -11.47
C ARG A 92 -4.42 -64.07 -12.84
N ALA A 93 -4.46 -63.25 -13.87
CA ALA A 93 -4.75 -63.71 -15.23
C ALA A 93 -3.62 -64.59 -15.81
N GLY A 94 -2.43 -64.57 -15.19
CA GLY A 94 -1.20 -65.12 -15.76
C GLY A 94 -0.76 -64.24 -16.91
N ASP A 95 0.41 -63.63 -16.82
CA ASP A 95 0.90 -62.58 -17.72
C ASP A 95 0.80 -62.99 -19.22
N ARG A 96 -0.34 -62.69 -19.86
CA ARG A 96 -0.63 -63.00 -21.26
C ARG A 96 0.15 -62.01 -22.12
N ASN A 97 1.38 -62.39 -22.45
CA ASN A 97 2.26 -61.59 -23.29
C ASN A 97 1.98 -61.84 -24.79
N ALA A 98 2.45 -60.94 -25.65
CA ALA A 98 2.24 -61.04 -27.10
C ALA A 98 2.74 -62.38 -27.68
N LEU A 99 3.79 -62.97 -27.11
CA LEU A 99 4.32 -64.27 -27.53
C LEU A 99 3.33 -65.40 -27.21
N THR A 100 2.72 -65.43 -26.03
CA THR A 100 1.69 -66.43 -25.68
C THR A 100 0.45 -66.34 -26.57
N ILE A 101 0.10 -65.14 -27.04
CA ILE A 101 -1.02 -64.94 -27.99
C ILE A 101 -0.62 -65.45 -29.38
N LEU A 102 0.59 -65.13 -29.86
CA LEU A 102 1.11 -65.56 -31.15
C LEU A 102 1.30 -67.08 -31.25
N PHE A 103 1.68 -67.73 -30.15
CA PHE A 103 1.86 -69.19 -30.06
C PHE A 103 0.60 -69.94 -29.61
N SER A 104 -0.53 -69.25 -29.44
CA SER A 104 -1.81 -69.91 -29.19
C SER A 104 -2.33 -70.56 -30.47
N GLU A 105 -2.97 -71.73 -30.39
CA GLU A 105 -3.65 -72.39 -31.53
C GLU A 105 -4.96 -71.66 -31.91
N SER A 106 -4.88 -70.36 -32.19
CA SER A 106 -6.01 -69.49 -32.51
C SER A 106 -5.99 -69.10 -34.00
N SER A 107 -7.15 -68.68 -34.54
CA SER A 107 -7.23 -68.22 -35.93
C SER A 107 -6.48 -66.89 -36.14
N PRO A 108 -5.95 -66.59 -37.35
CA PRO A 108 -5.22 -65.34 -37.62
C PRO A 108 -6.01 -64.06 -37.30
N ALA A 109 -7.32 -64.05 -37.55
CA ALA A 109 -8.19 -62.91 -37.25
C ALA A 109 -8.40 -62.70 -35.75
N GLU A 110 -8.38 -63.78 -34.97
CA GLU A 110 -8.49 -63.72 -33.51
C GLU A 110 -7.18 -63.24 -32.87
N ILE A 111 -6.04 -63.67 -33.42
CA ILE A 111 -4.70 -63.20 -33.03
C ILE A 111 -4.58 -61.67 -33.25
N ASP A 112 -4.95 -61.13 -34.43
CA ASP A 112 -4.91 -59.68 -34.68
C ASP A 112 -5.76 -58.90 -33.66
N ARG A 113 -6.99 -59.37 -33.40
CA ARG A 113 -7.88 -58.73 -32.41
C ARG A 113 -7.29 -58.74 -31.01
N GLN A 114 -6.72 -59.87 -30.58
CA GLN A 114 -6.11 -60.01 -29.25
C GLN A 114 -4.85 -59.16 -29.11
N LEU A 115 -4.02 -59.06 -30.15
CA LEU A 115 -2.83 -58.19 -30.15
C LEU A 115 -3.21 -56.70 -30.10
N ARG A 116 -4.21 -56.26 -30.86
CA ARG A 116 -4.74 -54.88 -30.76
C ARG A 116 -5.28 -54.58 -29.37
N ALA A 117 -6.03 -55.50 -28.77
CA ALA A 117 -6.53 -55.34 -27.41
C ALA A 117 -5.39 -55.20 -26.39
N LEU A 118 -4.33 -56.01 -26.53
CA LEU A 118 -3.13 -55.92 -25.70
C LEU A 118 -2.42 -54.57 -25.85
N GLU A 119 -2.33 -54.05 -27.07
CA GLU A 119 -1.75 -52.72 -27.35
C GLU A 119 -2.54 -51.60 -26.65
N TYR A 120 -3.86 -51.58 -26.78
CA TYR A 120 -4.72 -50.62 -26.06
C TYR A 120 -4.55 -50.71 -24.54
N ILE A 121 -4.46 -51.92 -23.97
CA ILE A 121 -4.24 -52.12 -22.54
C ILE A 121 -2.88 -51.57 -22.11
N ASN A 122 -1.82 -51.85 -22.86
CA ASN A 122 -0.47 -51.35 -22.58
C ASN A 122 -0.39 -49.82 -22.67
N GLN A 123 -1.05 -49.22 -23.67
CA GLN A 123 -1.15 -47.77 -23.78
C GLN A 123 -1.84 -47.17 -22.55
N ALA A 124 -2.98 -47.73 -22.13
CA ALA A 124 -3.70 -47.28 -20.93
C ALA A 124 -2.86 -47.43 -19.66
N HIS A 125 -2.08 -48.51 -19.52
CA HIS A 125 -1.14 -48.70 -18.40
C HIS A 125 -0.03 -47.64 -18.39
N ASN A 126 0.57 -47.36 -19.54
CA ASN A 126 1.60 -46.33 -19.67
C ASN A 126 1.06 -44.95 -19.30
N GLU A 127 -0.16 -44.62 -19.71
CA GLU A 127 -0.82 -43.38 -19.32
C GLU A 127 -1.06 -43.28 -17.81
N LEU A 128 -1.50 -44.37 -17.15
CA LEU A 128 -1.67 -44.40 -15.69
C LEU A 128 -0.35 -44.14 -14.95
N LEU A 129 0.73 -44.78 -15.39
CA LEU A 129 2.07 -44.59 -14.82
C LEU A 129 2.60 -43.17 -15.07
N ALA A 130 2.35 -42.62 -16.26
CA ALA A 130 2.72 -41.24 -16.60
C ALA A 130 1.96 -40.22 -15.72
N ARG A 131 0.66 -40.42 -15.48
CA ARG A 131 -0.12 -39.57 -14.56
C ARG A 131 0.39 -39.69 -13.13
N TYR A 132 0.70 -40.90 -12.66
CA TYR A 132 1.24 -41.10 -11.32
C TYR A 132 2.61 -40.44 -11.14
N SER A 133 3.51 -40.57 -12.12
CA SER A 133 4.82 -39.92 -12.08
C SER A 133 4.71 -38.39 -12.12
N ALA A 134 3.77 -37.83 -12.88
CA ALA A 134 3.47 -36.40 -12.90
C ALA A 134 2.97 -35.89 -11.53
N ILE A 135 2.08 -36.63 -10.86
CA ILE A 135 1.63 -36.31 -9.49
C ILE A 135 2.81 -36.28 -8.52
N LEU A 136 3.69 -37.29 -8.57
CA LEU A 136 4.88 -37.33 -7.70
C LEU A 136 5.84 -36.18 -7.97
N LYS A 137 6.06 -35.83 -9.25
CA LYS A 137 6.89 -34.68 -9.64
C LYS A 137 6.30 -33.39 -9.09
N ARG A 138 5.01 -33.14 -9.31
CA ARG A 138 4.32 -31.95 -8.83
C ARG A 138 4.36 -31.86 -7.30
N LYS A 139 4.12 -32.97 -6.61
CA LYS A 139 4.20 -33.03 -5.14
C LYS A 139 5.58 -32.61 -4.63
N ARG A 140 6.67 -33.09 -5.23
CA ARG A 140 8.04 -32.68 -4.87
C ARG A 140 8.29 -31.18 -5.10
N GLU A 141 7.74 -30.61 -6.17
CA GLU A 141 7.84 -29.17 -6.45
C GLU A 141 7.08 -28.33 -5.41
N VAL A 142 5.88 -28.78 -5.02
CA VAL A 142 5.07 -28.15 -3.97
C VAL A 142 5.79 -28.24 -2.61
N GLU A 143 6.34 -29.40 -2.24
CA GLU A 143 7.12 -29.57 -1.01
C GLU A 143 8.33 -28.65 -0.94
N LYS A 144 9.11 -28.54 -2.03
CA LYS A 144 10.22 -27.58 -2.13
C LYS A 144 9.75 -26.12 -2.00
N SER A 145 8.59 -25.80 -2.55
CA SER A 145 8.02 -24.45 -2.48
C SER A 145 7.56 -24.11 -1.06
N ILE A 146 6.97 -25.08 -0.35
CA ILE A 146 6.57 -24.94 1.05
C ILE A 146 7.80 -24.68 1.93
N THR A 147 8.85 -25.51 1.82
CA THR A 147 10.06 -25.34 2.65
C THR A 147 10.74 -23.99 2.40
N ALA A 148 10.85 -23.57 1.13
CA ALA A 148 11.41 -22.27 0.78
C ALA A 148 10.59 -21.10 1.38
N LYS A 149 9.25 -21.17 1.32
CA LYS A 149 8.37 -20.14 1.90
C LYS A 149 8.37 -20.14 3.43
N GLN A 150 8.48 -21.30 4.07
CA GLN A 150 8.63 -21.41 5.53
C GLN A 150 9.94 -20.76 5.98
N GLN A 151 11.03 -20.97 5.24
CA GLN A 151 12.31 -20.32 5.51
C GLN A 151 12.21 -18.79 5.38
N GLN A 152 11.57 -18.28 4.31
CA GLN A 152 11.31 -16.85 4.14
C GLN A 152 10.46 -16.26 5.28
N LEU A 153 9.46 -17.02 5.75
CA LEU A 153 8.62 -16.61 6.88
C LEU A 153 9.45 -16.48 8.16
N HIS A 154 10.35 -17.42 8.42
CA HIS A 154 11.26 -17.40 9.57
C HIS A 154 12.22 -16.21 9.52
N GLU A 155 12.83 -15.94 8.36
CA GLU A 155 13.69 -14.77 8.15
C GLU A 155 12.94 -13.45 8.42
N ASN A 156 11.71 -13.34 7.92
CA ASN A 156 10.85 -12.17 8.19
C ASN A 156 10.55 -12.01 9.69
N GLN A 157 10.34 -13.12 10.43
CA GLN A 157 10.12 -13.08 11.88
C GLN A 157 11.36 -12.57 12.63
N GLN A 158 12.55 -13.01 12.24
CA GLN A 158 13.81 -12.54 12.83
C GLN A 158 14.02 -11.05 12.57
N GLN A 159 13.85 -10.60 11.32
CA GLN A 159 13.97 -9.18 10.97
C GLN A 159 12.98 -8.29 11.74
N LEU A 160 11.75 -8.77 11.95
CA LEU A 160 10.76 -8.04 12.72
C LEU A 160 11.16 -7.89 14.21
N ALA A 161 11.76 -8.94 14.79
CA ALA A 161 12.27 -8.91 16.16
C ALA A 161 13.42 -7.89 16.31
N GLU A 162 14.35 -7.85 15.33
CA GLU A 162 15.44 -6.86 15.30
C GLU A 162 14.90 -5.43 15.19
N GLN A 163 13.92 -5.19 14.32
CA GLN A 163 13.29 -3.89 14.17
C GLN A 163 12.58 -3.43 15.45
N PHE A 164 11.92 -4.35 16.17
CA PHE A 164 11.30 -4.06 17.45
C PHE A 164 12.33 -3.60 18.50
N GLN A 165 13.48 -4.29 18.58
CA GLN A 165 14.57 -3.89 19.46
C GLN A 165 15.12 -2.49 19.10
N GLN A 166 15.34 -2.23 17.81
CA GLN A 166 15.79 -0.92 17.33
C GLN A 166 14.78 0.19 17.66
N LEU A 167 13.49 -0.08 17.47
CA LEU A 167 12.42 0.87 17.75
C LEU A 167 12.36 1.24 19.24
N ASN A 168 12.50 0.26 20.13
CA ASN A 168 12.56 0.50 21.58
C ASN A 168 13.77 1.38 21.97
N ALA A 169 14.95 1.09 21.42
CA ALA A 169 16.14 1.90 21.65
C ALA A 169 15.96 3.35 21.16
N LEU A 170 15.37 3.54 19.98
CA LEU A 170 15.07 4.87 19.46
C LEU A 170 14.01 5.62 20.29
N GLN A 171 13.02 4.93 20.85
CA GLN A 171 12.02 5.52 21.76
C GLN A 171 12.64 6.00 23.07
N GLN A 172 13.59 5.26 23.64
CA GLN A 172 14.34 5.69 24.81
C GLN A 172 15.18 6.95 24.50
N GLN A 173 15.86 6.97 23.36
CA GLN A 173 16.58 8.15 22.88
C GLN A 173 15.67 9.36 22.70
N ARG A 174 14.48 9.18 22.09
CA ARG A 174 13.48 10.24 21.92
C ARG A 174 13.09 10.84 23.27
N THR A 175 12.86 10.00 24.27
CA THR A 175 12.45 10.44 25.62
C THR A 175 13.54 11.28 26.29
N ALA A 176 14.81 10.85 26.20
CA ALA A 176 15.94 11.61 26.72
C ALA A 176 16.13 12.97 26.01
N VAL A 177 15.90 13.03 24.69
CA VAL A 177 15.94 14.30 23.94
C VAL A 177 14.79 15.23 24.34
N LEU A 178 13.59 14.70 24.56
CA LEU A 178 12.44 15.49 25.01
C LEU A 178 12.67 16.11 26.39
N GLN A 179 13.27 15.37 27.32
CA GLN A 179 13.63 15.89 28.65
C GLN A 179 14.64 17.06 28.56
N ARG A 180 15.67 16.92 27.72
CA ARG A 180 16.64 18.02 27.46
C ARG A 180 15.96 19.23 26.82
N LEU A 181 15.08 19.01 25.84
CA LEU A 181 14.31 20.10 25.20
C LEU A 181 13.39 20.80 26.19
N ALA A 182 12.74 20.08 27.11
CA ALA A 182 11.88 20.69 28.11
C ALA A 182 12.66 21.65 29.04
N GLN A 183 13.89 21.30 29.40
CA GLN A 183 14.79 22.15 30.18
C GLN A 183 15.23 23.41 29.40
N GLU A 184 15.45 23.30 28.09
CA GLU A 184 15.82 24.44 27.22
C GLU A 184 14.66 25.43 26.98
N ILE A 185 13.40 25.00 27.07
CA ILE A 185 12.20 25.79 26.68
C ILE A 185 11.50 26.42 27.92
N GLY A 186 12.27 26.83 28.92
CA GLY A 186 11.80 27.21 30.26
C GLY A 186 10.84 28.42 30.41
N GLY A 187 10.45 29.12 29.33
CA GLY A 187 9.58 30.31 29.43
C GLY A 187 8.27 30.22 28.64
N ALA A 188 7.15 30.62 29.26
CA ALA A 188 5.83 30.70 28.59
C ALA A 188 5.87 31.63 27.35
N GLN A 189 6.53 32.78 27.45
CA GLN A 189 6.72 33.74 26.34
C GLN A 189 7.40 33.10 25.11
N GLN A 190 8.42 32.26 25.36
CA GLN A 190 9.16 31.58 24.29
C GLN A 190 8.35 30.47 23.63
N ARG A 191 7.47 29.78 24.38
CA ARG A 191 6.55 28.78 23.81
C ARG A 191 5.53 29.45 22.89
N MET A 192 5.01 30.60 23.30
CA MET A 192 4.04 31.38 22.54
C MET A 192 4.60 31.85 21.19
N SER A 193 5.79 32.45 21.19
CA SER A 193 6.48 32.85 19.96
C SER A 193 6.76 31.64 19.04
N LYS A 194 7.16 30.50 19.61
CA LYS A 194 7.40 29.26 18.83
C LYS A 194 6.15 28.71 18.17
N LEU A 195 5.01 28.72 18.87
CA LEU A 195 3.73 28.29 18.29
C LEU A 195 3.31 29.18 17.12
N GLN A 196 3.51 30.50 17.25
CA GLN A 196 3.25 31.46 16.17
C GLN A 196 4.16 31.21 14.96
N ASP A 197 5.46 31.02 15.18
CA ASP A 197 6.44 30.75 14.12
C ASP A 197 6.15 29.43 13.39
N GLU A 198 5.73 28.40 14.11
CA GLU A 198 5.36 27.10 13.53
C GLU A 198 4.07 27.20 12.72
N GLN A 199 3.08 27.96 13.18
CA GLN A 199 1.85 28.22 12.43
C GLN A 199 2.12 29.02 11.16
N GLN A 200 2.95 30.06 11.22
CA GLN A 200 3.33 30.85 10.05
C GLN A 200 4.09 30.00 9.02
N ALA A 201 5.00 29.14 9.47
CA ALA A 201 5.72 28.25 8.57
C ALA A 201 4.80 27.23 7.90
N LYS A 202 3.85 26.64 8.66
CA LYS A 202 2.81 25.77 8.09
C LYS A 202 1.99 26.49 7.03
N GLN A 203 1.59 27.72 7.31
CA GLN A 203 0.81 28.52 6.37
C GLN A 203 1.59 28.84 5.10
N ALA A 204 2.87 29.21 5.23
CA ALA A 204 3.74 29.45 4.09
C ALA A 204 4.00 28.17 3.25
N LEU A 205 4.08 26.99 3.89
CA LEU A 205 4.13 25.70 3.18
C LEU A 205 2.90 25.52 2.29
N LEU A 206 1.72 25.73 2.88
CA LEU A 206 0.44 25.50 2.23
C LEU A 206 0.17 26.53 1.13
N ASP A 207 0.56 27.79 1.33
CA ASP A 207 0.52 28.84 0.31
C ASP A 207 1.46 28.53 -0.86
N GLY A 208 2.66 28.01 -0.56
CA GLY A 208 3.59 27.50 -1.57
C GLY A 208 2.97 26.40 -2.41
N MET A 209 2.36 25.40 -1.77
CA MET A 209 1.64 24.31 -2.45
C MET A 209 0.48 24.81 -3.32
N ALA A 210 -0.27 25.82 -2.84
CA ALA A 210 -1.40 26.38 -3.58
C ALA A 210 -0.93 27.06 -4.88
N ARG A 211 0.18 27.80 -4.81
CA ARG A 211 0.79 28.45 -5.99
C ARG A 211 1.23 27.41 -7.01
N LEU A 212 1.89 26.34 -6.55
CA LEU A 212 2.34 25.24 -7.40
C LEU A 212 1.17 24.53 -8.09
N GLN A 213 0.09 24.26 -7.36
CA GLN A 213 -1.11 23.66 -7.95
C GLN A 213 -1.76 24.56 -9.00
N LYS A 214 -1.89 25.87 -8.74
CA LYS A 214 -2.43 26.84 -9.70
C LYS A 214 -1.58 26.90 -10.98
N GLN A 215 -0.25 26.92 -10.86
CA GLN A 215 0.65 26.88 -12.02
C GLN A 215 0.45 25.59 -12.85
N ARG A 216 0.26 24.43 -12.19
CA ARG A 216 -0.03 23.16 -12.87
C ARG A 216 -1.38 23.18 -13.58
N GLN A 217 -2.42 23.72 -12.95
CA GLN A 217 -3.74 23.86 -13.57
C GLN A 217 -3.68 24.78 -14.80
N ALA A 218 -2.97 25.91 -14.71
CA ALA A 218 -2.76 26.81 -15.84
C ALA A 218 -2.01 26.11 -16.99
N ARG A 219 -0.95 25.34 -16.70
CA ARG A 219 -0.22 24.55 -17.72
C ARG A 219 -1.11 23.49 -18.37
N LYS A 220 -1.94 22.79 -17.59
CA LYS A 220 -2.93 21.82 -18.12
C LYS A 220 -3.98 22.49 -19.02
N GLN A 221 -4.50 23.64 -18.61
CA GLN A 221 -5.46 24.40 -19.42
C GLN A 221 -4.81 24.96 -20.69
N GLN A 222 -3.56 25.42 -20.63
CA GLN A 222 -2.83 25.88 -21.81
C GLN A 222 -2.55 24.74 -22.79
N THR A 223 -2.16 23.57 -22.30
CA THR A 223 -1.96 22.39 -23.15
C THR A 223 -3.28 21.89 -23.73
N ALA A 224 -4.38 21.89 -22.96
CA ALA A 224 -5.71 21.57 -23.45
C ALA A 224 -6.17 22.57 -24.52
N LYS A 225 -6.06 23.88 -24.28
CA LYS A 225 -6.38 24.93 -25.25
C LYS A 225 -5.52 24.84 -26.51
N LYS A 226 -4.20 24.60 -26.38
CA LYS A 226 -3.31 24.38 -27.54
C LYS A 226 -3.73 23.15 -28.33
N ARG A 227 -4.12 22.06 -27.65
CA ARG A 227 -4.59 20.83 -28.29
C ARG A 227 -5.95 21.03 -28.96
N GLU A 228 -6.83 21.82 -28.36
CA GLU A 228 -8.14 22.16 -28.91
C GLU A 228 -8.01 23.09 -30.12
N LEU A 229 -7.14 24.10 -30.05
CA LEU A 229 -6.81 24.95 -31.20
C LEU A 229 -6.16 24.12 -32.33
N ALA A 230 -5.27 23.18 -32.01
CA ALA A 230 -4.72 22.25 -32.99
C ALA A 230 -5.81 21.36 -33.62
N TRP A 231 -6.75 20.84 -32.81
CA TRP A 231 -7.93 20.12 -33.29
C TRP A 231 -8.85 20.97 -34.16
N GLN A 232 -9.03 22.25 -33.86
CA GLN A 232 -9.83 23.18 -34.67
C GLN A 232 -9.16 23.49 -36.01
N HIS A 233 -7.83 23.66 -36.02
CA HIS A 233 -7.06 23.82 -37.26
C HIS A 233 -7.00 22.54 -38.10
N GLU A 234 -7.10 21.37 -37.47
CA GLU A 234 -7.11 20.06 -38.15
C GLU A 234 -8.50 19.63 -38.63
N ASN A 235 -9.58 20.06 -37.97
CA ASN A 235 -10.96 19.81 -38.40
C ASN A 235 -11.49 20.82 -39.43
N GLN A 236 -10.75 21.89 -39.77
CA GLN A 236 -11.10 22.77 -40.89
C GLN A 236 -10.73 22.19 -42.27
N SER A 237 -10.11 21.01 -42.33
CA SER A 237 -9.66 20.37 -43.58
C SER A 237 -10.32 19.01 -43.89
N ILE A 238 -11.35 18.57 -43.16
CA ILE A 238 -12.04 17.30 -43.45
C ILE A 238 -13.56 17.48 -43.40
N ASP A 239 -14.12 17.90 -44.54
CA ASP A 239 -15.53 17.70 -44.88
C ASP A 239 -15.61 16.45 -45.77
N ALA A 240 -15.60 15.25 -45.15
CA ALA A 240 -15.96 13.99 -45.80
C ALA A 240 -15.97 12.84 -44.78
N GLN A 241 -17.17 12.27 -44.59
CA GLN A 241 -17.44 10.87 -44.27
C GLN A 241 -16.61 10.21 -43.14
N ARG A 242 -17.27 9.88 -42.02
CA ARG A 242 -17.14 8.53 -41.44
C ARG A 242 -18.23 8.18 -40.45
N ASP A 243 -18.94 7.12 -40.84
CA ASP A 243 -19.74 6.23 -40.02
C ASP A 243 -18.97 5.65 -38.82
N ASP A 244 -19.75 5.49 -37.77
CA ASP A 244 -19.84 4.34 -36.86
C ASP A 244 -18.57 3.52 -36.59
N ARG A 245 -18.03 3.68 -35.38
CA ARG A 245 -17.76 2.58 -34.44
C ARG A 245 -17.39 3.14 -33.08
N THR A 246 -18.38 3.14 -32.20
CA THR A 246 -18.19 3.33 -30.77
C THR A 246 -17.81 2.02 -30.09
N GLN A 247 -17.00 2.18 -29.04
CA GLN A 247 -16.85 1.35 -27.83
C GLN A 247 -15.46 0.72 -27.64
N SER A 248 -14.65 1.42 -26.85
CA SER A 248 -13.63 0.80 -26.00
C SER A 248 -14.18 0.65 -24.57
N PRO A 249 -13.82 -0.43 -23.85
CA PRO A 249 -14.48 -0.79 -22.60
C PRO A 249 -14.01 0.08 -21.44
N ALA A 250 -14.97 0.49 -20.61
CA ALA A 250 -14.75 1.14 -19.33
C ALA A 250 -14.02 0.20 -18.36
N ALA A 251 -12.88 0.65 -17.84
CA ALA A 251 -12.20 0.03 -16.71
C ALA A 251 -12.41 0.91 -15.46
N SER A 252 -13.13 0.32 -14.50
CA SER A 252 -13.25 0.64 -13.07
C SER A 252 -13.43 2.11 -12.66
N ALA A 253 -14.70 2.50 -12.48
CA ALA A 253 -15.07 3.75 -11.82
C ALA A 253 -14.58 3.78 -10.35
N PRO A 254 -13.71 4.74 -9.99
CA PRO A 254 -13.58 5.21 -8.61
C PRO A 254 -14.89 5.92 -8.23
N LEU A 255 -15.05 6.35 -6.97
CA LEU A 255 -16.08 7.31 -6.58
C LEU A 255 -16.09 8.48 -7.60
N THR A 256 -17.07 8.48 -8.49
CA THR A 256 -17.12 9.31 -9.69
C THR A 256 -17.87 10.59 -9.37
N GLY A 257 -17.27 11.37 -8.47
CA GLY A 257 -17.68 12.71 -8.10
C GLY A 257 -16.44 13.50 -7.66
N GLY A 258 -16.43 14.81 -7.90
CA GLY A 258 -15.36 15.65 -7.35
C GLY A 258 -15.38 15.58 -5.81
N PHE A 259 -14.25 15.80 -5.14
CA PHE A 259 -14.17 15.74 -3.66
C PHE A 259 -15.31 16.51 -2.96
N ALA A 260 -15.76 17.62 -3.55
CA ALA A 260 -16.88 18.43 -3.10
C ALA A 260 -18.22 17.67 -2.98
N THR A 261 -18.50 16.69 -3.85
CA THR A 261 -19.76 15.94 -3.85
C THR A 261 -19.81 14.91 -2.74
N ALA A 262 -18.66 14.49 -2.20
CA ALA A 262 -18.56 13.54 -1.09
C ALA A 262 -18.70 14.21 0.29
N LYS A 263 -19.02 15.50 0.34
CA LYS A 263 -19.19 16.25 1.59
C LYS A 263 -20.28 15.61 2.47
N GLY A 264 -19.90 15.33 3.71
CA GLY A 264 -20.77 14.69 4.70
C GLY A 264 -20.84 13.17 4.58
N GLN A 265 -20.10 12.56 3.64
CA GLN A 265 -20.08 11.11 3.38
C GLN A 265 -18.69 10.50 3.54
N LEU A 266 -17.65 11.31 3.75
CA LEU A 266 -16.28 10.80 3.84
C LEU A 266 -16.09 9.96 5.11
N PRO A 267 -15.28 8.89 5.07
CA PRO A 267 -14.90 8.18 6.27
C PRO A 267 -13.98 9.05 7.14
N TRP A 268 -13.98 8.78 8.45
CA TRP A 268 -12.90 9.26 9.31
C TRP A 268 -11.61 8.51 8.99
N PRO A 269 -10.44 9.18 9.02
CA PRO A 269 -9.15 8.59 8.65
C PRO A 269 -8.63 7.55 9.65
N VAL A 270 -9.13 7.56 10.88
CA VAL A 270 -8.83 6.57 11.91
C VAL A 270 -10.03 6.42 12.85
N ARG A 271 -10.22 5.22 13.41
CA ARG A 271 -11.20 4.97 14.46
C ARG A 271 -10.60 5.39 15.81
N GLY A 272 -11.24 6.35 16.48
CA GLY A 272 -10.71 6.91 17.72
C GLY A 272 -11.61 7.97 18.34
N LYS A 273 -11.24 8.40 19.56
CA LYS A 273 -11.96 9.46 20.29
C LYS A 273 -11.48 10.83 19.81
N ARG A 274 -12.40 11.74 19.48
CA ARG A 274 -12.05 13.12 19.14
C ARG A 274 -11.78 13.93 20.42
N GLU A 275 -10.56 14.43 20.56
CA GLU A 275 -10.14 15.20 21.74
C GLU A 275 -10.28 16.71 21.52
N HIS A 276 -9.74 17.18 20.40
CA HIS A 276 -9.74 18.60 20.03
C HIS A 276 -10.62 18.81 18.80
N SER A 277 -11.54 19.76 18.90
CA SER A 277 -12.45 20.15 17.83
C SER A 277 -11.89 21.34 17.06
N PHE A 278 -12.22 21.40 15.77
CA PHE A 278 -11.90 22.53 14.91
C PHE A 278 -12.39 23.85 15.53
N GLY A 279 -11.59 24.91 15.42
CA GLY A 279 -11.95 26.25 15.87
C GLY A 279 -11.78 26.52 17.37
N LYS A 280 -11.45 25.52 18.20
CA LYS A 280 -11.09 25.75 19.61
C LYS A 280 -9.80 26.55 19.73
N THR A 281 -9.74 27.43 20.72
CA THR A 281 -8.53 28.21 21.03
C THR A 281 -7.44 27.28 21.58
N LEU A 282 -6.27 27.32 20.94
CA LEU A 282 -5.07 26.60 21.35
C LEU A 282 -4.27 27.51 22.29
N SER A 283 -4.24 27.14 23.58
CA SER A 283 -3.61 27.88 24.71
C SER A 283 -4.12 29.32 24.91
N ASP A 284 -3.52 30.09 25.83
CA ASP A 284 -3.80 31.53 26.06
C ASP A 284 -3.52 32.43 24.84
N SER A 285 -3.17 31.86 23.68
CA SER A 285 -3.08 32.57 22.41
C SER A 285 -4.46 32.64 21.76
N ALA A 286 -4.80 33.73 21.09
CA ALA A 286 -5.97 33.83 20.20
C ALA A 286 -5.90 32.92 18.93
N ILE A 287 -5.10 31.86 18.95
CA ILE A 287 -4.89 30.93 17.84
C ILE A 287 -6.01 29.88 17.84
N LYS A 288 -6.74 29.77 16.73
CA LYS A 288 -7.78 28.74 16.55
C LYS A 288 -7.22 27.47 15.92
N ALA A 289 -7.66 26.32 16.40
CA ALA A 289 -7.37 25.02 15.82
C ALA A 289 -7.88 24.93 14.37
N GLN A 290 -6.97 24.69 13.44
CA GLN A 290 -7.25 24.55 12.00
C GLN A 290 -7.69 23.12 11.62
N GLY A 291 -7.69 22.19 12.57
CA GLY A 291 -8.03 20.78 12.37
C GLY A 291 -8.56 20.15 13.64
N VAL A 292 -8.64 18.82 13.65
CA VAL A 292 -9.08 18.01 14.80
C VAL A 292 -7.97 17.07 15.24
N THR A 293 -8.03 16.65 16.50
CA THR A 293 -7.16 15.60 17.05
C THR A 293 -7.98 14.38 17.40
N ILE A 294 -7.56 13.22 16.90
CA ILE A 294 -8.25 11.94 17.07
C ILE A 294 -7.32 10.99 17.81
N ALA A 295 -7.61 10.71 19.08
CA ALA A 295 -6.87 9.77 19.89
C ALA A 295 -7.09 8.34 19.39
N ALA A 296 -5.99 7.64 19.13
CA ALA A 296 -5.98 6.27 18.66
C ALA A 296 -4.66 5.60 19.07
N PRO A 297 -4.61 4.27 19.21
CA PRO A 297 -3.38 3.57 19.59
C PRO A 297 -2.23 3.86 18.63
N SER A 298 -1.00 3.98 19.15
CA SER A 298 0.19 4.07 18.30
C SER A 298 0.26 2.88 17.34
N GLY A 299 0.65 3.13 16.09
CA GLY A 299 0.72 2.12 15.04
C GLY A 299 -0.62 1.82 14.35
N ALA A 300 -1.76 2.36 14.84
CA ALA A 300 -3.04 2.23 14.16
C ALA A 300 -2.96 2.82 12.74
N LEU A 301 -3.58 2.15 11.76
CA LEU A 301 -3.54 2.59 10.37
C LEU A 301 -4.32 3.90 10.18
N VAL A 302 -3.66 4.86 9.53
CA VAL A 302 -4.26 6.11 9.06
C VAL A 302 -4.59 5.95 7.59
N GLN A 303 -5.86 6.10 7.25
CA GLN A 303 -6.38 5.88 5.91
C GLN A 303 -6.64 7.21 5.20
N SER A 304 -6.45 7.22 3.87
CA SER A 304 -6.85 8.37 3.07
C SER A 304 -8.37 8.47 3.02
N ILE A 305 -8.93 9.64 3.32
CA ILE A 305 -10.38 9.83 3.33
C ILE A 305 -10.99 9.79 1.92
N TYR A 306 -10.19 10.04 0.88
CA TYR A 306 -10.64 10.09 -0.50
C TYR A 306 -9.49 9.77 -1.45
N SER A 307 -9.79 9.37 -2.68
CA SER A 307 -8.74 9.17 -3.69
C SER A 307 -7.96 10.46 -3.95
N GLY A 308 -6.66 10.35 -4.17
CA GLY A 308 -5.82 11.52 -4.39
C GLY A 308 -4.36 11.19 -4.67
N GLN A 309 -3.51 12.21 -4.60
CA GLN A 309 -2.07 12.09 -4.75
C GLN A 309 -1.36 12.67 -3.52
N VAL A 310 -0.39 11.93 -2.98
CA VAL A 310 0.46 12.42 -1.88
C VAL A 310 1.34 13.54 -2.42
N ILE A 311 1.18 14.75 -1.91
CA ILE A 311 1.98 15.92 -2.31
C ILE A 311 3.04 16.30 -1.27
N PHE A 312 2.93 15.78 -0.05
CA PHE A 312 3.93 15.96 1.01
C PHE A 312 3.96 14.74 1.92
N ALA A 313 5.15 14.31 2.33
CA ALA A 313 5.38 13.17 3.20
C ALA A 313 6.76 13.31 3.87
N ASP A 314 6.84 14.14 4.91
CA ASP A 314 8.08 14.41 5.65
C ASP A 314 7.75 14.98 7.04
N TRP A 315 8.77 15.10 7.90
CA TRP A 315 8.68 15.78 9.18
C TRP A 315 8.53 17.29 9.01
N PHE A 316 7.55 17.87 9.71
CA PHE A 316 7.20 19.29 9.63
C PHE A 316 6.87 19.91 11.00
N GLY A 317 7.88 20.40 11.70
CA GLY A 317 7.71 21.20 12.93
C GLY A 317 6.83 20.48 13.96
N GLY A 318 6.06 21.24 14.76
CA GLY A 318 5.10 20.70 15.72
C GLY A 318 4.03 19.75 15.15
N GLN A 319 3.93 19.57 13.82
CA GLN A 319 3.06 18.55 13.22
C GLN A 319 3.71 17.16 13.16
N GLY A 320 4.99 17.03 13.51
CA GLY A 320 5.71 15.76 13.42
C GLY A 320 5.80 15.24 11.99
N LEU A 321 5.75 13.92 11.81
CA LEU A 321 5.63 13.30 10.49
C LEU A 321 4.26 13.62 9.90
N LEU A 322 4.26 14.35 8.78
CA LEU A 322 3.08 14.89 8.12
C LEU A 322 2.94 14.31 6.72
N ALA A 323 1.76 13.78 6.41
CA ALA A 323 1.32 13.47 5.05
C ALA A 323 0.29 14.50 4.60
N ILE A 324 0.36 14.91 3.33
CA ILE A 324 -0.66 15.76 2.69
C ILE A 324 -1.08 15.10 1.39
N VAL A 325 -2.40 14.90 1.22
CA VAL A 325 -3.01 14.32 0.03
C VAL A 325 -3.81 15.39 -0.70
N ASP A 326 -3.51 15.57 -1.99
CA ASP A 326 -4.27 16.40 -2.92
C ASP A 326 -5.38 15.56 -3.57
N HIS A 327 -6.63 15.96 -3.35
CA HIS A 327 -7.82 15.30 -3.90
C HIS A 327 -8.31 15.94 -5.20
N GLY A 328 -7.62 16.96 -5.70
CA GLY A 328 -8.07 17.75 -6.85
C GLY A 328 -8.91 18.96 -6.45
N ASP A 329 -9.17 19.83 -7.42
CA ASP A 329 -10.03 21.02 -7.29
C ASP A 329 -9.74 21.93 -6.08
N GLY A 330 -8.48 21.96 -5.61
CA GLY A 330 -8.07 22.76 -4.47
C GLY A 330 -8.46 22.18 -3.10
N TYR A 331 -8.80 20.89 -3.03
CA TYR A 331 -9.08 20.17 -1.79
C TYR A 331 -7.89 19.33 -1.33
N TRP A 332 -7.47 19.55 -0.09
CA TRP A 332 -6.38 18.78 0.52
C TRP A 332 -6.80 18.20 1.85
N SER A 333 -6.21 17.06 2.20
CA SER A 333 -6.27 16.50 3.55
C SER A 333 -4.86 16.36 4.12
N LEU A 334 -4.71 16.72 5.40
CA LEU A 334 -3.45 16.71 6.13
C LEU A 334 -3.55 15.71 7.29
N TYR A 335 -2.52 14.90 7.46
CA TYR A 335 -2.42 13.83 8.46
C TYR A 335 -1.11 13.99 9.20
N GLY A 336 -1.14 14.47 10.44
CA GLY A 336 0.05 14.77 11.24
C GLY A 336 0.18 13.92 12.51
N HIS A 337 1.31 14.08 13.18
CA HIS A 337 1.74 13.31 14.36
C HIS A 337 1.92 11.81 14.09
N ASN A 338 2.12 11.43 12.83
CA ASN A 338 2.22 10.02 12.46
C ASN A 338 3.45 9.37 13.11
N GLN A 339 3.39 8.07 13.40
CA GLN A 339 4.56 7.28 13.75
C GLN A 339 5.38 6.97 12.50
N SER A 340 4.73 6.51 11.44
CA SER A 340 5.37 6.20 10.16
C SER A 340 4.56 6.68 8.96
N LEU A 341 5.25 6.95 7.85
CA LEU A 341 4.65 7.29 6.57
C LEU A 341 4.77 6.07 5.64
N LEU A 342 3.64 5.55 5.19
CA LEU A 342 3.58 4.33 4.35
C LEU A 342 3.59 4.65 2.85
N LYS A 343 3.52 5.93 2.49
CA LYS A 343 3.49 6.43 1.12
C LYS A 343 4.48 7.58 0.94
N SER A 344 5.10 7.62 -0.23
CA SER A 344 6.02 8.68 -0.63
C SER A 344 5.32 9.74 -1.48
N VAL A 345 5.92 10.94 -1.54
CA VAL A 345 5.45 12.03 -2.41
C VAL A 345 5.32 11.55 -3.86
N GLY A 346 4.19 11.82 -4.49
CA GLY A 346 3.84 11.42 -5.85
C GLY A 346 2.97 10.16 -5.93
N ALA A 347 2.92 9.35 -4.87
CA ALA A 347 2.09 8.15 -4.84
C ALA A 347 0.61 8.52 -4.99
N ARG A 348 -0.11 7.80 -5.86
CA ARG A 348 -1.57 7.82 -5.89
C ARG A 348 -2.10 6.95 -4.77
N VAL A 349 -3.18 7.40 -4.14
CA VAL A 349 -3.84 6.70 -3.05
C VAL A 349 -5.33 6.64 -3.32
N SER A 350 -5.94 5.52 -2.95
CA SER A 350 -7.38 5.31 -3.01
C SER A 350 -8.06 5.69 -1.69
N ALA A 351 -9.36 5.97 -1.73
CA ALA A 351 -10.13 6.13 -0.49
C ALA A 351 -10.03 4.85 0.36
N GLY A 352 -9.79 5.00 1.66
CA GLY A 352 -9.58 3.89 2.60
C GLY A 352 -8.18 3.25 2.57
N GLU A 353 -7.31 3.66 1.64
CA GLU A 353 -5.95 3.12 1.58
C GLU A 353 -5.09 3.64 2.74
N ALA A 354 -4.32 2.76 3.38
CA ALA A 354 -3.41 3.13 4.45
C ALA A 354 -2.24 3.98 3.92
N ILE A 355 -2.09 5.18 4.47
CA ILE A 355 -1.07 6.17 4.06
C ILE A 355 -0.02 6.44 5.14
N ALA A 356 -0.36 6.22 6.40
CA ALA A 356 0.49 6.46 7.55
C ALA A 356 0.02 5.60 8.73
N THR A 357 0.71 5.72 9.86
CA THR A 357 0.26 5.15 11.14
C THR A 357 0.22 6.20 12.23
N VAL A 358 -0.70 6.06 13.17
CA VAL A 358 -0.84 6.97 14.31
C VAL A 358 0.40 6.92 15.19
N GLY A 359 0.84 8.08 15.66
CA GLY A 359 1.91 8.19 16.63
C GLY A 359 1.75 9.42 17.50
N ASN A 360 2.85 9.85 18.09
CA ASN A 360 2.97 11.06 18.89
C ASN A 360 4.12 11.95 18.39
N SER A 361 4.46 11.87 17.10
CA SER A 361 5.56 12.64 16.54
C SER A 361 5.28 14.15 16.59
N GLY A 362 6.35 14.96 16.62
CA GLY A 362 6.23 16.41 16.84
C GLY A 362 6.14 16.79 18.31
N GLY A 363 6.45 15.85 19.21
CA GLY A 363 6.60 16.12 20.65
C GLY A 363 5.31 16.05 21.46
N ARG A 364 4.34 15.23 21.05
CA ARG A 364 3.18 14.91 21.88
C ARG A 364 3.52 13.85 22.93
N ASP A 365 2.81 13.92 24.04
CA ASP A 365 2.85 12.90 25.09
C ASP A 365 2.04 11.67 24.63
N GLU A 366 0.75 11.87 24.33
CA GLU A 366 -0.18 10.81 23.94
C GLU A 366 -0.31 10.62 22.42
N PRO A 367 -0.48 9.36 21.95
CA PRO A 367 -0.66 9.05 20.53
C PRO A 367 -2.02 9.53 20.02
N ALA A 368 -1.99 10.32 18.95
CA ALA A 368 -3.18 10.84 18.31
C ALA A 368 -2.88 11.29 16.88
N LEU A 369 -3.87 11.19 16.00
CA LEU A 369 -3.82 11.74 14.66
C LEU A 369 -4.22 13.22 14.68
N TYR A 370 -3.37 14.09 14.12
CA TYR A 370 -3.83 15.42 13.68
C TYR A 370 -4.45 15.31 12.29
N PHE A 371 -5.66 15.82 12.13
CA PHE A 371 -6.37 15.78 10.86
C PHE A 371 -6.96 17.14 10.47
N GLU A 372 -6.69 17.58 9.25
CA GLU A 372 -7.24 18.83 8.71
C GLU A 372 -7.68 18.63 7.26
N ILE A 373 -8.81 19.24 6.91
CA ILE A 373 -9.28 19.35 5.53
C ILE A 373 -9.16 20.81 5.13
N ARG A 374 -8.66 21.05 3.92
CA ARG A 374 -8.63 22.37 3.30
C ARG A 374 -9.46 22.40 2.03
N ALA A 375 -10.19 23.49 1.85
CA ALA A 375 -10.93 23.82 0.64
C ALA A 375 -10.42 25.15 0.11
N GLN A 376 -9.90 25.18 -1.12
CA GLN A 376 -9.31 26.37 -1.75
C GLN A 376 -8.21 27.02 -0.87
N GLY A 377 -7.38 26.18 -0.25
CA GLY A 377 -6.30 26.61 0.64
C GLY A 377 -6.73 27.06 2.04
N LYS A 378 -8.03 27.17 2.33
CA LYS A 378 -8.56 27.55 3.65
C LYS A 378 -8.94 26.33 4.49
N PRO A 379 -8.64 26.30 5.80
CA PRO A 379 -9.10 25.25 6.70
C PRO A 379 -10.64 25.12 6.70
N SER A 380 -11.13 23.89 6.65
CA SER A 380 -12.54 23.54 6.72
C SER A 380 -12.75 22.52 7.84
N ASP A 381 -13.84 22.67 8.59
CA ASP A 381 -14.17 21.77 9.70
C ASP A 381 -14.36 20.32 9.19
N PRO A 382 -13.49 19.37 9.58
CA PRO A 382 -13.59 17.99 9.13
C PRO A 382 -14.91 17.31 9.50
N ALA A 383 -15.58 17.72 10.58
CA ALA A 383 -16.86 17.16 10.98
C ALA A 383 -18.00 17.44 9.97
N LYS A 384 -17.83 18.44 9.09
CA LYS A 384 -18.78 18.72 7.98
C LYS A 384 -18.55 17.84 6.76
N TRP A 385 -17.41 17.15 6.70
CA TRP A 385 -17.02 16.31 5.58
C TRP A 385 -17.16 14.83 5.93
N CYS A 386 -16.78 14.45 7.15
CA CYS A 386 -16.78 13.07 7.60
C CYS A 386 -18.11 12.70 8.27
N SER A 387 -18.71 11.59 7.85
CA SER A 387 -19.91 11.03 8.51
C SER A 387 -19.52 10.23 9.76
N ARG A 388 -20.44 10.13 10.73
CA ARG A 388 -20.36 9.07 11.75
C ARG A 388 -20.78 7.76 11.08
N SER A 389 -19.87 6.79 11.02
CA SER A 389 -20.19 5.38 10.81
C SER A 389 -20.43 4.69 12.14
#